data_AF-A0A843E9U7-F1
#
_entry.id   AF-A0A843E9U7-F1
#
_cell.length_a   1.000
_cell.length_b   1.000
_cell.length_c   1.000
_cell.angle_alpha   90.00
_cell.angle_beta   90.00
_cell.angle_gamma   90.00
#
_symmetry.space_group_name_H-M   'P 1'
#
loop_
_entity.id
_entity.type
_entity.pdbx_description
1 polymer ?
#
loop_
_entity_poly.entity_id
_entity_poly.type
_entity_poly.pdbx_seq_one_letter_code
_entity_poly.pdbx_strand_id
1 'polypeptide(L)'
;MADNVNKRSPVVETFRQAYVVMKNEIKKYFSGKRMLLFLILLAIVLAILTSAPYLIGMDEFSEGQMLTMYLTMAPLIVLMAATLFASITIVSEYEERTALIVFTRPISKGSIFLGKLTASLIVSVAFVALYYIYATIMMTAHFGHVDSGLPTSFGLSCAYAV
;
A
#
# COMPACT_ATOMS: atom_id res chain seq x y z
N MET A 1 15.01 45.89 -13.28
CA MET A 1 16.35 45.25 -13.23
C MET A 1 16.14 43.83 -12.72
N ALA A 2 16.31 42.86 -13.62
CA ALA A 2 16.30 41.41 -13.41
C ALA A 2 15.05 40.76 -12.77
N ASP A 3 13.92 40.76 -13.50
CA ASP A 3 12.92 39.70 -13.36
C ASP A 3 13.44 38.45 -14.10
N ASN A 4 14.38 37.76 -13.45
CA ASN A 4 14.92 36.48 -13.92
C ASN A 4 14.64 35.40 -12.88
N VAL A 5 13.39 35.39 -12.39
CA VAL A 5 12.90 34.38 -11.46
C VAL A 5 12.65 33.09 -12.26
N ASN A 6 13.70 32.28 -12.39
CA ASN A 6 13.67 30.84 -12.57
C ASN A 6 12.38 30.31 -13.23
N LYS A 7 12.21 30.55 -14.55
CA LYS A 7 11.17 29.91 -15.36
C LYS A 7 11.51 28.42 -15.48
N ARG A 8 11.18 27.65 -14.44
CA ARG A 8 11.25 26.20 -14.46
C ARG A 8 10.28 25.69 -15.52
N SER A 9 10.64 24.61 -16.20
CA SER A 9 9.76 24.02 -17.21
C SER A 9 8.43 23.62 -16.55
N PRO A 10 7.29 23.78 -17.27
CA PRO A 10 5.96 23.48 -16.73
C PRO A 10 5.84 22.03 -16.23
N VAL A 11 6.63 21.13 -16.79
CA VAL A 11 6.72 19.72 -16.40
C VAL A 11 7.34 19.56 -15.01
N VAL A 12 8.48 20.20 -14.73
CA VAL A 12 9.16 20.11 -13.42
C VAL A 12 8.28 20.68 -12.31
N GLU A 13 7.54 21.75 -12.59
CA GLU A 13 6.61 22.33 -11.63
C GLU A 13 5.44 21.39 -11.31
N THR A 14 4.90 20.70 -12.33
CA THR A 14 3.83 19.71 -12.18
C THR A 14 4.26 18.52 -11.31
N PHE A 15 5.48 18.00 -11.52
CA PHE A 15 6.04 16.94 -10.68
C PHE A 15 6.31 17.38 -9.24
N ARG A 16 6.83 18.60 -9.05
CA ARG A 16 7.05 19.17 -7.71
C ARG A 16 5.73 19.31 -6.95
N GLN A 17 4.71 19.84 -7.61
CA GLN A 17 3.36 19.97 -7.03
C GLN A 17 2.78 18.58 -6.70
N ALA A 18 2.97 17.60 -7.58
CA ALA A 18 2.45 16.24 -7.38
C ALA A 18 3.12 15.59 -6.17
N TYR A 19 4.43 15.76 -6.02
CA TYR A 19 5.18 15.28 -4.86
C TYR A 19 4.70 15.91 -3.54
N VAL A 20 4.43 17.22 -3.53
CA VAL A 20 3.90 17.90 -2.33
C VAL A 20 2.52 17.37 -1.96
N VAL A 21 1.63 17.20 -2.95
CA VAL A 21 0.30 16.61 -2.74
C VAL A 21 0.44 15.17 -2.21
N MET A 22 1.27 14.36 -2.85
CA MET A 22 1.53 12.97 -2.45
C MET A 22 1.99 12.87 -1.00
N LYS A 23 2.99 13.69 -0.60
CA LYS A 23 3.50 13.69 0.78
C LYS A 23 2.41 14.02 1.80
N ASN A 24 1.55 14.98 1.49
CA ASN A 24 0.44 15.36 2.36
C ASN A 24 -0.62 14.24 2.45
N GLU A 25 -0.93 13.58 1.33
CA GLU A 25 -1.87 12.46 1.30
C GLU A 25 -1.34 11.23 2.04
N ILE A 26 -0.06 10.89 1.89
CA ILE A 26 0.57 9.80 2.67
C ILE A 26 0.43 10.07 4.17
N LYS A 27 0.76 11.28 4.62
CA LYS A 27 0.60 11.64 6.03
C LYS A 27 -0.85 11.48 6.50
N LYS A 28 -1.81 11.82 5.65
CA LYS A 28 -3.24 11.71 5.94
C LYS A 28 -3.70 10.25 6.03
N TYR A 29 -3.24 9.37 5.14
CA TYR A 29 -3.50 7.93 5.25
C TYR A 29 -3.02 7.40 6.61
N PHE A 30 -1.80 7.70 7.01
CA PHE A 30 -1.21 7.23 8.27
C PHE A 30 -1.82 7.85 9.55
N SER A 31 -2.35 9.06 9.47
CA SER A 31 -2.92 9.75 10.65
C SER A 31 -4.40 9.41 10.91
N GLY A 32 -5.05 8.71 9.98
CA GLY A 32 -6.48 8.41 10.07
C GLY A 32 -6.79 7.18 10.93
N LYS A 33 -7.86 7.24 11.73
CA LYS A 33 -8.45 6.04 12.38
C LYS A 33 -8.78 4.92 11.38
N ARG A 34 -9.01 5.28 10.12
CA ARG A 34 -9.22 4.36 9.00
C ARG A 34 -8.01 3.46 8.76
N MET A 35 -6.77 3.97 8.86
CA MET A 35 -5.56 3.15 8.69
C MET A 35 -5.40 2.10 9.80
N LEU A 36 -5.79 2.45 11.02
CA LEU A 36 -5.77 1.51 12.14
C LEU A 36 -6.72 0.34 11.88
N LEU A 37 -7.91 0.57 11.32
CA LEU A 37 -8.83 -0.51 10.92
C LEU A 37 -8.19 -1.47 9.91
N PHE A 38 -7.40 -0.98 8.94
CA PHE A 38 -6.72 -1.84 7.98
C PHE A 38 -5.58 -2.63 8.59
N LEU A 39 -4.81 -2.02 9.50
CA LEU A 39 -3.79 -2.75 10.25
C LEU A 39 -4.39 -3.84 11.14
N ILE A 40 -5.52 -3.56 11.80
CA ILE A 40 -6.27 -4.57 12.56
C ILE A 40 -6.75 -5.68 11.63
N LEU A 41 -7.34 -5.32 10.48
CA LEU A 41 -7.84 -6.30 9.53
C LEU A 41 -6.73 -7.21 8.98
N LEU A 42 -5.59 -6.63 8.62
CA LEU A 42 -4.40 -7.38 8.21
C LEU A 42 -3.91 -8.29 9.34
N ALA A 43 -3.84 -7.79 10.57
CA ALA A 43 -3.43 -8.57 11.73
C ALA A 43 -4.39 -9.73 12.01
N ILE A 44 -5.70 -9.53 11.85
CA ILE A 44 -6.71 -10.59 12.00
C ILE A 44 -6.51 -11.65 10.93
N VAL A 45 -6.35 -11.26 9.66
CA VAL A 45 -6.14 -12.22 8.56
C VAL A 45 -4.86 -13.04 8.80
N LEU A 46 -3.76 -12.38 9.19
CA LEU A 46 -2.50 -13.03 9.53
C LEU A 46 -2.62 -13.96 10.75
N ALA A 47 -3.32 -13.53 11.80
CA ALA A 47 -3.55 -14.32 12.99
C ALA A 47 -4.36 -15.58 12.66
N ILE A 48 -5.45 -15.45 11.90
CA ILE A 48 -6.26 -16.58 11.43
C ILE A 48 -5.41 -17.50 10.58
N LEU A 49 -4.62 -16.95 9.65
CA LEU A 49 -3.76 -17.74 8.78
C LEU A 49 -2.77 -18.57 9.59
N THR A 50 -2.07 -17.97 10.55
CA THR A 50 -1.13 -18.69 11.39
C THR A 50 -1.82 -19.68 12.33
N SER A 51 -2.97 -19.32 12.93
CA SER A 51 -3.62 -20.14 13.96
C SER A 51 -4.48 -21.26 13.41
N ALA A 52 -5.08 -21.09 12.23
CA ALA A 52 -6.05 -22.03 11.67
C ALA A 52 -5.53 -23.47 11.60
N PRO A 53 -4.26 -23.71 11.22
CA PRO A 53 -3.75 -25.07 11.21
C PRO A 53 -3.62 -25.74 12.57
N TYR A 54 -3.15 -25.00 13.58
CA TYR A 54 -3.04 -25.49 14.95
C TYR A 54 -4.42 -25.81 15.54
N LEU A 55 -5.46 -25.07 15.15
CA LEU A 55 -6.84 -25.33 15.58
C LEU A 55 -7.41 -26.62 14.97
N ILE A 56 -6.89 -27.07 13.84
CA ILE A 56 -7.34 -28.28 13.11
C ILE A 56 -6.47 -29.50 13.50
N GLY A 57 -5.49 -29.33 14.38
CA GLY A 57 -4.58 -30.40 14.82
C GLY A 57 -3.47 -30.73 13.82
N MET A 58 -3.14 -29.79 12.94
CA MET A 58 -1.98 -29.88 12.05
C MET A 58 -0.78 -29.23 12.76
N ASP A 59 -0.06 -29.98 13.57
CA ASP A 59 1.06 -29.44 14.36
C ASP A 59 2.40 -29.46 13.60
N GLU A 60 2.51 -30.31 12.57
CA GLU A 60 3.72 -30.42 11.75
C GLU A 60 3.46 -29.96 10.32
N PHE A 61 3.96 -28.77 10.00
CA PHE A 61 4.01 -28.28 8.62
C PHE A 61 5.35 -28.62 7.99
N SER A 62 5.32 -29.14 6.76
CA SER A 62 6.50 -29.02 5.92
C SER A 62 6.69 -27.58 5.48
N GLU A 63 7.94 -27.19 5.23
CA GLU A 63 8.30 -25.86 4.73
C GLU A 63 7.45 -25.46 3.50
N GLY A 64 7.35 -26.37 2.53
CA GLY A 64 6.58 -26.14 1.30
C GLY A 64 5.09 -25.92 1.54
N GLN A 65 4.50 -26.56 2.55
CA GLN A 65 3.08 -26.39 2.88
C GLN A 65 2.83 -25.02 3.51
N MET A 66 3.63 -24.61 4.49
CA MET A 66 3.48 -23.29 5.10
C MET A 66 3.78 -22.19 4.08
N LEU A 67 4.77 -22.36 3.19
CA LEU A 67 5.04 -21.43 2.09
C LEU A 67 3.82 -21.30 1.17
N THR A 68 3.29 -22.42 0.69
CA THR A 68 2.13 -22.46 -0.21
C THR A 68 0.92 -21.78 0.42
N MET A 69 0.72 -21.95 1.73
CA MET A 69 -0.35 -21.30 2.47
C MET A 69 -0.25 -19.77 2.44
N TYR A 70 0.93 -19.20 2.73
CA TYR A 70 1.15 -17.76 2.63
C TYR A 70 1.07 -17.25 1.18
N LEU A 71 1.60 -18.00 0.20
CA LEU A 71 1.55 -17.57 -1.19
C LEU A 71 0.13 -17.56 -1.75
N THR A 72 -0.69 -18.54 -1.39
CA THR A 72 -2.10 -18.65 -1.85
C THR A 72 -2.95 -17.50 -1.32
N MET A 73 -2.62 -16.93 -0.17
CA MET A 73 -3.36 -15.82 0.44
C MET A 73 -2.87 -14.44 0.00
N ALA A 74 -1.68 -14.34 -0.58
CA ALA A 74 -1.13 -13.06 -1.03
C ALA A 74 -2.05 -12.29 -2.02
N PRO A 75 -2.70 -12.92 -3.02
CA PRO A 75 -3.60 -12.21 -3.94
C PRO A 75 -4.79 -11.57 -3.24
N LEU A 76 -5.32 -12.22 -2.19
CA LEU A 76 -6.43 -11.68 -1.41
C LEU A 76 -6.00 -10.42 -0.65
N ILE A 77 -4.80 -10.43 -0.06
CA ILE A 77 -4.24 -9.24 0.61
C ILE A 77 -4.02 -8.10 -0.38
N VAL A 78 -3.48 -8.38 -1.56
CA VAL A 78 -3.29 -7.38 -2.63
C VAL A 78 -4.63 -6.77 -3.04
N LEU A 79 -5.65 -7.61 -3.27
CA LEU A 79 -6.99 -7.14 -3.64
C LEU A 79 -7.60 -6.26 -2.54
N MET A 80 -7.48 -6.66 -1.28
CA MET A 80 -7.96 -5.87 -0.15
C MET A 80 -7.23 -4.53 -0.03
N ALA A 81 -5.90 -4.51 -0.15
CA ALA A 81 -5.13 -3.27 -0.13
C ALA A 81 -5.57 -2.32 -1.26
N ALA A 82 -5.61 -2.82 -2.50
CA ALA A 82 -5.98 -2.01 -3.66
C ALA A 82 -7.39 -1.42 -3.54
N THR A 83 -8.38 -2.25 -3.19
CA THR A 83 -9.79 -1.82 -3.09
C THR A 83 -10.01 -0.81 -1.95
N LEU A 84 -9.37 -1.03 -0.80
CA LEU A 84 -9.52 -0.14 0.36
C LEU A 84 -8.82 1.20 0.12
N PHE A 85 -7.60 1.21 -0.41
CA PHE A 85 -6.91 2.48 -0.71
C PHE A 85 -7.57 3.25 -1.84
N ALA A 86 -8.11 2.57 -2.86
CA ALA A 86 -8.94 3.21 -3.88
C ALA A 86 -10.18 3.86 -3.25
N SER A 87 -10.89 3.14 -2.39
CA SER A 87 -12.08 3.66 -1.69
C SER A 87 -11.77 4.91 -0.85
N ILE A 88 -10.72 4.89 -0.04
CA ILE A 88 -10.34 6.04 0.80
C ILE A 88 -9.98 7.25 -0.06
N THR A 89 -9.32 7.03 -1.19
CA THR A 89 -8.92 8.11 -2.11
C THR A 89 -10.12 8.78 -2.74
N ILE A 90 -11.12 7.99 -3.16
CA ILE A 90 -12.37 8.51 -3.72
C ILE A 90 -13.14 9.28 -2.65
N VAL A 91 -13.34 8.69 -1.47
CA VAL A 91 -14.09 9.31 -0.37
C VAL A 91 -13.43 10.61 0.07
N SER A 92 -12.10 10.65 0.15
CA SER A 92 -11.38 11.85 0.58
C SER A 92 -11.57 13.02 -0.37
N GLU A 93 -11.79 12.77 -1.66
CA GLU A 93 -12.06 13.81 -2.66
C GLU A 93 -13.42 14.47 -2.48
N TYR A 94 -14.44 13.68 -2.12
CA TYR A 94 -15.77 14.17 -1.78
C TYR A 94 -15.79 14.91 -0.44
N GLU A 95 -15.13 14.37 0.59
CA GLU A 95 -15.05 15.00 1.92
C GLU A 95 -14.37 16.38 1.88
N GLU A 96 -13.28 16.50 1.11
CA GLU A 96 -12.51 17.75 1.02
C GLU A 96 -13.04 18.73 -0.04
N ARG A 97 -14.08 18.33 -0.79
CA ARG A 97 -14.60 19.10 -1.92
C ARG A 97 -13.48 19.51 -2.89
N THR A 98 -12.47 18.65 -3.04
CA THR A 98 -11.25 19.00 -3.81
C THR A 98 -11.63 19.31 -5.25
N ALA A 99 -12.58 18.54 -5.82
CA ALA A 99 -13.14 18.80 -7.15
C ALA A 99 -13.68 20.23 -7.32
N LEU A 100 -14.31 20.81 -6.27
CA LEU A 100 -14.81 22.19 -6.29
C LEU A 100 -13.68 23.22 -6.14
N ILE A 101 -12.72 22.96 -5.25
CA ILE A 101 -11.59 23.88 -4.98
C ILE A 101 -10.67 24.02 -6.19
N VAL A 102 -10.52 22.95 -6.97
CA VAL A 102 -9.72 22.93 -8.21
C VAL A 102 -10.26 23.90 -9.28
N PHE A 103 -11.54 24.28 -9.23
CA PHE A 103 -12.07 25.33 -10.10
C PHE A 103 -11.67 26.75 -9.68
N THR A 104 -11.24 26.94 -8.42
CA THR A 104 -10.96 28.27 -7.85
C THR A 104 -9.47 28.59 -7.70
N ARG A 105 -8.59 27.58 -7.66
CA ARG A 105 -7.15 27.76 -7.46
C ARG A 105 -6.35 27.34 -8.70
N PRO A 106 -5.28 28.07 -9.07
CA PRO A 106 -4.46 27.76 -10.23
C PRO A 106 -3.49 26.60 -9.93
N ILE A 107 -4.02 25.40 -9.72
CA ILE A 107 -3.24 24.15 -9.57
C ILE A 107 -3.65 23.21 -10.69
N SER A 108 -2.68 22.55 -11.33
CA SER A 108 -3.00 21.65 -12.45
C SER A 108 -3.72 20.41 -11.95
N LYS A 109 -4.86 20.09 -12.59
CA LYS A 109 -5.68 18.91 -12.25
C LYS A 109 -4.86 17.61 -12.29
N GLY A 110 -3.98 17.50 -13.28
CA GLY A 110 -3.08 16.36 -13.45
C GLY A 110 -2.08 16.20 -12.32
N SER A 111 -1.56 17.28 -11.73
CA SER A 111 -0.61 17.20 -10.61
C SER A 111 -1.27 16.67 -9.35
N ILE A 112 -2.52 17.09 -9.07
CA ILE A 112 -3.30 16.60 -7.94
C ILE A 112 -3.63 15.11 -8.12
N PHE A 113 -4.10 14.73 -9.31
CA PHE A 113 -4.40 13.34 -9.63
C PHE A 113 -3.17 12.43 -9.48
N LEU A 114 -2.04 12.83 -10.08
CA LEU A 114 -0.78 12.08 -9.97
C LEU A 114 -0.33 11.96 -8.52
N GLY A 115 -0.38 13.05 -7.75
CA GLY A 115 0.01 13.03 -6.34
C GLY A 115 -0.83 12.04 -5.50
N LYS A 116 -2.16 12.04 -5.70
CA LYS A 116 -3.07 11.12 -5.00
C LYS A 116 -2.89 9.67 -5.44
N LEU A 117 -2.77 9.42 -6.74
CA LEU A 117 -2.55 8.09 -7.29
C LEU A 117 -1.23 7.49 -6.79
N THR A 118 -0.13 8.26 -6.87
CA THR A 118 1.16 7.79 -6.38
C THR A 118 1.14 7.56 -4.87
N ALA A 119 0.42 8.40 -4.10
CA ALA A 119 0.25 8.18 -2.67
C ALA A 119 -0.50 6.87 -2.38
N SER A 120 -1.62 6.60 -3.06
CA SER A 120 -2.38 5.36 -2.86
C SER A 120 -1.57 4.12 -3.26
N LEU A 121 -0.77 4.19 -4.33
CA LEU A 121 0.11 3.12 -4.78
C LEU A 121 1.24 2.84 -3.78
N ILE A 122 1.90 3.87 -3.26
CA ILE A 122 2.97 3.70 -2.27
C ILE A 122 2.41 3.03 -1.01
N VAL A 123 1.22 3.44 -0.57
CA VAL A 123 0.61 2.87 0.63
C VAL A 123 0.14 1.42 0.39
N SER A 124 -0.42 1.10 -0.78
CA SER A 124 -0.79 -0.28 -1.11
C SER A 124 0.43 -1.20 -1.14
N VAL A 125 1.52 -0.79 -1.79
CA VAL A 125 2.80 -1.53 -1.80
C VAL A 125 3.37 -1.68 -0.40
N ALA A 126 3.32 -0.63 0.44
CA ALA A 126 3.76 -0.72 1.82
C ALA A 126 2.96 -1.75 2.63
N PHE A 127 1.65 -1.86 2.41
CA PHE A 127 0.81 -2.87 3.05
C PHE A 127 1.14 -4.30 2.59
N VAL A 128 1.38 -4.50 1.29
CA VAL A 128 1.84 -5.79 0.76
C VAL A 128 3.22 -6.14 1.35
N ALA A 129 4.12 -5.17 1.48
CA ALA A 129 5.41 -5.37 2.11
C ALA A 129 5.29 -5.81 3.58
N LEU A 130 4.39 -5.21 4.36
CA LEU A 130 4.13 -5.62 5.75
C LEU A 130 3.68 -7.09 5.85
N TYR A 131 2.82 -7.54 4.93
CA TYR A 131 2.41 -8.94 4.85
C TYR A 131 3.60 -9.88 4.60
N TYR A 132 4.45 -9.57 3.63
CA TYR A 132 5.62 -10.40 3.30
C TYR A 132 6.71 -10.36 4.38
N ILE A 133 6.88 -9.23 5.08
CA ILE A 133 7.76 -9.14 6.26
C ILE A 133 7.27 -10.11 7.33
N TYR A 134 5.96 -10.12 7.63
CA TYR A 134 5.39 -11.07 8.58
C TYR A 134 5.60 -12.52 8.14
N ALA A 135 5.29 -12.85 6.88
CA ALA A 135 5.49 -14.21 6.35
C ALA A 135 6.96 -14.66 6.46
N THR A 136 7.92 -13.76 6.23
CA THR A 136 9.35 -14.01 6.38
C THR A 136 9.75 -14.27 7.84
N ILE A 137 9.21 -13.47 8.78
CA ILE A 137 9.45 -13.65 10.22
C ILE A 137 8.93 -15.02 10.67
N MET A 138 7.72 -15.42 10.23
CA MET A 138 7.15 -16.71 10.60
C MET A 138 7.95 -17.87 10.00
N MET A 139 8.36 -17.78 8.74
CA MET A 139 9.20 -18.81 8.11
C MET A 139 10.54 -18.99 8.80
N THR A 140 11.23 -17.89 9.09
CA THR A 140 12.51 -17.93 9.80
C THR A 140 12.37 -18.43 11.23
N ALA A 141 11.26 -18.13 11.92
CA ALA A 141 11.01 -18.62 13.28
C ALA A 141 10.76 -20.14 13.32
N HIS A 142 10.14 -20.73 12.30
CA HIS A 142 9.82 -22.17 12.26
C HIS A 142 10.92 -23.04 11.62
N PHE A 143 11.53 -22.58 10.52
CA PHE A 143 12.46 -23.38 9.71
C PHE A 143 13.90 -22.85 9.70
N GLY A 144 14.14 -21.62 10.20
CA GLY A 144 15.48 -21.04 10.29
C GLY A 144 16.04 -20.44 9.00
N HIS A 145 15.35 -20.60 7.86
CA HIS A 145 15.73 -20.01 6.57
C HIS A 145 14.52 -19.47 5.81
N VAL A 146 14.78 -18.78 4.70
CA VAL A 146 13.77 -18.18 3.81
C VAL A 146 13.86 -18.84 2.46
N ASP A 147 12.78 -19.47 2.01
CA ASP A 147 12.70 -20.04 0.66
C ASP A 147 12.80 -18.93 -0.41
N SER A 148 13.51 -19.23 -1.50
CA SER A 148 13.69 -18.35 -2.67
C SER A 148 12.38 -17.95 -3.38
N GLY A 149 11.27 -18.65 -3.14
CA GLY A 149 9.94 -18.35 -3.67
C GLY A 149 9.26 -17.13 -3.04
N LEU A 150 9.63 -16.74 -1.82
CA LEU A 150 9.09 -15.55 -1.16
C LEU A 150 9.45 -14.23 -1.87
N PRO A 151 10.72 -13.93 -2.19
CA PRO A 151 11.08 -12.69 -2.85
C PRO A 151 10.53 -12.56 -4.27
N THR A 152 10.43 -13.66 -5.03
CA THR A 152 9.84 -13.64 -6.38
C THR A 152 8.34 -13.34 -6.33
N SER A 153 7.64 -13.96 -5.37
CA SER A 153 6.21 -13.75 -5.15
C SER A 153 5.90 -12.35 -4.61
N PHE A 154 6.78 -11.78 -3.79
CA PHE A 154 6.71 -10.38 -3.37
C PHE A 154 6.79 -9.42 -4.57
N GLY A 155 7.73 -9.66 -5.49
CA GLY A 155 7.86 -8.87 -6.72
C GLY A 155 6.59 -8.93 -7.58
N LEU A 156 6.04 -10.13 -7.79
CA LEU A 156 4.77 -10.32 -8.49
C LEU A 156 3.61 -9.61 -7.79
N SER A 157 3.52 -9.71 -6.47
CA SER A 157 2.45 -9.08 -5.69
C SER A 157 2.51 -7.55 -5.74
N CYS A 158 3.71 -6.97 -5.76
CA CYS A 158 3.89 -5.54 -5.98
C CYS A 158 3.44 -5.13 -7.38
N ALA A 159 3.73 -5.93 -8.40
CA ALA A 159 3.28 -5.67 -9.77
C ALA A 159 1.75 -5.73 -9.91
N TYR A 160 1.08 -6.64 -9.19
CA TYR A 160 -0.38 -6.73 -9.16
C TYR A 160 -1.06 -5.67 -8.28
N ALA A 161 -0.33 -5.04 -7.35
CA ALA A 161 -0.84 -3.98 -6.49
C ALA A 161 -0.85 -2.59 -7.16
N VAL A 162 -0.22 -2.49 -8.35
CA VAL A 162 -0.12 -1.29 -9.19
C VAL A 162 -1.08 -1.37 -10.36
#